data_AF-A0A8J9T248-F1
#
_entry.id   AF-A0A8J9T248-F1
#
_cell.length_a   1.000
_cell.length_b   1.000
_cell.length_c   1.000
_cell.angle_alpha   90.00
_cell.angle_beta   90.00
_cell.angle_gamma   90.00
#
_symmetry.space_group_name_H-M   'P 1'
#
loop_
_entity.id
_entity.type
_entity.pdbx_description
1 polymer ?
#
loop_
_entity_poly.entity_id
_entity_poly.type
_entity_poly.pdbx_seq_one_letter_code
_entity_poly.pdbx_strand_id
1 'polypeptide(L)'
;SGIILCATDQPKLETYYIPAIGIAPKWCSFLESITEELEERDLNRETTGITSNLVRDGQETIYENYKFVSRDDLEKLGISNLVGTPLLRGYMHGFFMDINLYNRVKSVANPFEYEDYQKKKLKERLEAKRSSRITPRPSDKKPKAAVNADLAERLQYKASDSTKAGKLANQVLSDDRFGNLFTNPDFHINEEDDDFKLRNP
;
A
#
# COMPACT_ATOMS: atom_id res chain seq x y z
N SER A 1 35.50 -40.32 19.32
CA SER A 1 35.05 -39.22 20.20
C SER A 1 35.07 -37.94 19.41
N GLY A 2 34.07 -37.07 19.57
CA GLY A 2 33.94 -35.80 18.84
C GLY A 2 34.73 -34.63 19.44
N ILE A 3 35.67 -34.86 20.36
CA ILE A 3 36.48 -33.81 21.00
C ILE A 3 37.79 -33.63 20.24
N ILE A 4 38.12 -32.38 19.93
CA ILE A 4 39.36 -31.95 19.30
C ILE A 4 40.05 -30.98 20.25
N LEU A 5 41.32 -31.26 20.57
CA LEU A 5 42.17 -30.35 21.34
C LEU A 5 43.20 -29.74 20.39
N CYS A 6 43.21 -28.42 20.30
CA CYS A 6 44.10 -27.67 19.42
C CYS A 6 45.07 -26.84 20.25
N ALA A 7 46.36 -27.13 20.12
CA ALA A 7 47.41 -26.24 20.62
C ALA A 7 47.58 -25.09 19.63
N THR A 8 47.11 -23.92 20.00
CA THR A 8 47.27 -22.67 19.24
C THR A 8 48.32 -21.77 19.92
N ASP A 9 48.59 -20.61 19.34
CA ASP A 9 49.49 -19.60 19.94
C ASP A 9 48.91 -18.92 21.20
N GLN A 10 47.68 -19.28 21.60
CA GLN A 10 47.06 -18.77 22.81
C GLN A 10 47.58 -19.53 24.06
N PRO A 11 47.72 -18.85 25.21
CA PRO A 11 48.15 -19.48 26.46
C PRO A 11 47.11 -20.48 27.00
N LYS A 12 45.87 -20.43 26.52
CA LYS A 12 44.82 -21.40 26.83
C LYS A 12 44.70 -22.42 25.70
N LEU A 13 44.60 -23.70 26.06
CA LEU A 13 44.36 -24.77 25.10
C LEU A 13 42.91 -24.67 24.59
N GLU A 14 42.75 -24.61 23.27
CA GLU A 14 41.43 -24.55 22.65
C GLU A 14 40.87 -25.96 22.51
N THR A 15 39.65 -26.17 23.02
CA THR A 15 38.97 -27.46 22.99
C THR A 15 37.62 -27.32 22.30
N TYR A 16 37.44 -28.07 21.22
CA TYR A 16 36.21 -28.09 20.43
C TYR A 16 35.51 -29.43 20.59
N TYR A 17 34.19 -29.42 20.78
CA TYR A 17 33.38 -30.62 20.76
C TYR A 17 32.39 -30.53 19.59
N ILE A 18 32.41 -31.53 18.71
CA ILE A 18 31.54 -31.62 17.54
C ILE A 18 30.66 -32.87 17.69
N PRO A 19 29.38 -32.71 18.08
CA PRO A 19 28.48 -33.84 18.33
C PRO A 19 28.21 -34.66 17.04
N ALA A 20 28.25 -34.02 15.87
CA ALA A 20 28.05 -34.67 14.57
C ALA A 20 29.14 -35.71 14.20
N ILE A 21 30.35 -35.57 14.76
CA ILE A 21 31.50 -36.45 14.43
C ILE A 21 31.56 -37.65 15.39
N GLY A 22 31.01 -37.51 16.60
CA GLY A 22 30.83 -38.63 17.50
C GLY A 22 30.62 -38.26 18.96
N ILE A 23 30.20 -39.25 19.75
CA ILE A 23 29.85 -39.11 21.16
C ILE A 23 30.97 -38.53 22.03
N ALA A 24 30.56 -37.87 23.11
CA ALA A 24 31.49 -37.38 24.12
C ALA A 24 32.19 -38.56 24.83
N PRO A 25 33.48 -38.43 25.20
CA PRO A 25 34.14 -39.42 26.03
C PRO A 25 33.44 -39.58 27.38
N LYS A 26 33.52 -40.78 27.97
CA LYS A 26 32.84 -41.11 29.24
C LYS A 26 33.18 -40.18 30.42
N TRP A 27 34.37 -39.59 30.43
CA TRP A 27 34.82 -38.65 31.47
C TRP A 27 34.30 -37.20 31.26
N CYS A 28 33.61 -36.94 30.14
CA CYS A 28 33.01 -35.67 29.78
C CYS A 28 31.56 -35.86 29.28
N SER A 29 30.79 -36.74 29.92
CA SER A 29 29.38 -36.97 29.58
C SER A 29 28.51 -35.72 29.75
N PHE A 30 28.91 -34.77 30.61
CA PHE A 30 28.19 -33.52 30.81
C PHE A 30 28.18 -32.63 29.56
N LEU A 31 29.16 -32.74 28.66
CA LEU A 31 29.18 -31.96 27.42
C LEU A 31 27.99 -32.29 26.51
N GLU A 32 27.54 -33.55 26.47
CA GLU A 32 26.32 -33.93 25.73
C GLU A 32 25.09 -33.24 26.31
N SER A 33 24.98 -33.12 27.64
CA SER A 33 23.88 -32.39 28.28
C SER A 33 23.90 -30.90 27.95
N ILE A 34 25.08 -30.26 27.98
CA ILE A 34 25.21 -28.84 27.63
C ILE A 34 24.89 -28.62 26.15
N THR A 35 25.37 -29.49 25.26
CA THR A 35 25.10 -29.36 23.83
C THR A 35 23.64 -29.61 23.51
N GLU A 36 22.98 -30.57 24.17
CA GLU A 36 21.55 -30.81 24.01
C GLU A 36 20.72 -29.60 24.44
N GLU A 37 21.02 -29.02 25.61
CA GLU A 37 20.35 -27.79 26.05
C GLU A 37 20.60 -26.60 25.10
N LEU A 38 21.78 -26.52 24.50
CA LEU A 38 22.11 -25.47 23.55
C LEU A 38 21.37 -25.67 22.21
N GLU A 39 21.33 -26.90 21.72
CA GLU A 39 20.60 -27.28 20.51
C GLU A 39 19.09 -27.07 20.68
N GLU A 40 18.51 -27.43 21.83
CA GLU A 40 17.11 -27.13 22.15
C GLU A 40 16.82 -25.62 22.14
N ARG A 41 17.73 -24.79 22.68
CA ARG A 41 17.59 -23.31 22.63
C ARG A 41 17.65 -22.79 21.19
N ASP A 42 18.56 -23.32 20.36
CA ASP A 42 18.67 -22.94 18.95
C ASP A 42 17.48 -23.40 18.11
N LEU A 43 16.93 -24.60 18.35
CA LEU A 43 15.74 -25.14 17.65
C LEU A 43 14.46 -24.37 18.02
N ASN A 44 14.30 -23.96 19.29
CA ASN A 44 13.17 -23.14 19.73
C ASN A 44 13.16 -21.74 19.05
N ARG A 45 14.32 -21.25 18.61
CA ARG A 45 14.45 -20.01 17.81
C ARG A 45 13.93 -20.18 16.38
N GLU A 46 14.08 -21.36 15.78
CA GLU A 46 13.67 -21.61 14.38
C GLU A 46 12.16 -21.82 14.23
N THR A 47 11.49 -22.32 15.27
CA THR A 47 10.03 -22.58 15.24
C THR A 47 9.18 -21.33 15.44
N THR A 48 9.72 -20.27 16.05
CA THR A 48 9.08 -18.95 16.15
C THR A 48 9.46 -18.08 14.95
N GLY A 49 9.00 -18.50 13.77
CA GLY A 49 9.29 -17.88 12.47
C GLY A 49 8.82 -16.43 12.32
N ILE A 50 9.52 -15.48 12.94
CA ILE A 50 9.43 -14.05 12.65
C ILE A 50 10.84 -13.49 12.54
N THR A 51 11.23 -13.30 11.28
CA THR A 51 12.32 -12.48 10.77
C THR A 51 12.99 -11.57 11.80
N SER A 52 14.13 -11.98 12.36
CA SER A 52 15.04 -11.03 13.01
C SER A 52 16.47 -11.34 12.59
N ASN A 53 17.20 -10.26 12.35
CA ASN A 53 18.50 -10.26 11.72
C ASN A 53 19.58 -10.86 12.65
N LEU A 54 20.40 -11.74 12.07
CA LEU A 54 21.80 -12.05 12.40
C LEU A 54 22.35 -11.62 13.78
N VAL A 55 22.59 -12.59 14.67
CA VAL A 55 23.86 -12.75 15.42
C VAL A 55 24.07 -14.25 15.68
N ARG A 56 25.25 -14.77 15.31
CA ARG A 56 25.61 -16.20 15.31
C ARG A 56 26.41 -16.68 16.53
N ASP A 57 26.78 -15.77 17.43
CA ASP A 57 27.74 -16.07 18.49
C ASP A 57 27.15 -15.69 19.84
N GLY A 58 26.63 -16.70 20.58
CA GLY A 58 26.60 -16.85 22.06
C GLY A 58 26.43 -15.66 23.02
N GLN A 59 26.12 -14.46 22.55
CA GLN A 59 25.95 -13.24 23.32
C GLN A 59 24.47 -12.92 23.34
N GLU A 60 23.79 -13.58 24.28
CA GLU A 60 22.55 -13.17 24.93
C GLU A 60 21.63 -12.25 24.11
N THR A 61 20.53 -12.84 23.61
CA THR A 61 19.09 -12.52 23.82
C THR A 61 18.63 -11.18 24.46
N ILE A 62 19.51 -10.31 24.94
CA ILE A 62 19.24 -9.04 25.65
C ILE A 62 18.38 -8.09 24.82
N TYR A 63 18.40 -8.19 23.49
CA TYR A 63 17.64 -7.31 22.60
C TYR A 63 16.37 -7.93 21.98
N GLU A 64 16.03 -9.19 22.30
CA GLU A 64 14.82 -9.83 21.74
C GLU A 64 13.54 -9.11 22.18
N ASN A 65 13.53 -8.58 23.40
CA ASN A 65 12.38 -7.89 23.99
C ASN A 65 12.43 -6.36 23.84
N TYR A 66 13.33 -5.83 23.00
CA TYR A 66 13.48 -4.39 22.81
C TYR A 66 13.13 -3.97 21.38
N LYS A 67 12.35 -2.90 21.28
CA LYS A 67 12.06 -2.21 20.03
C LYS A 67 12.90 -0.95 19.92
N PHE A 68 13.56 -0.78 18.77
CA PHE A 68 14.21 0.48 18.43
C PHE A 68 13.16 1.55 18.08
N VAL A 69 13.28 2.72 18.69
CA VAL A 69 12.40 3.88 18.50
C VAL A 69 13.25 5.11 18.20
N SER A 70 12.92 5.81 17.12
CA SER A 70 13.58 7.05 16.73
C SER A 70 13.12 8.23 17.63
N ARG A 71 13.87 9.34 17.61
CA ARG A 71 13.46 10.57 18.32
C ARG A 71 12.11 11.08 17.82
N ASP A 72 11.91 11.09 16.51
CA ASP A 72 10.66 11.52 15.87
C ASP A 72 9.47 10.64 16.30
N ASP A 73 9.69 9.33 16.48
CA ASP A 73 8.63 8.42 16.92
C ASP A 73 8.30 8.60 18.40
N LEU A 74 9.29 8.93 19.24
CA LEU A 74 9.08 9.34 20.63
C LEU A 74 8.21 10.60 20.72
N GLU A 75 8.44 11.58 19.85
CA GLU A 75 7.67 12.82 19.78
C GLU A 75 6.23 12.56 19.30
N LYS A 76 6.04 11.74 18.25
CA LYS A 76 4.71 11.34 17.77
C LYS A 76 3.89 10.62 18.84
N LEU A 77 4.55 9.80 19.66
CA LEU A 77 3.92 9.05 20.74
C LEU A 77 3.76 9.89 22.04
N GLY A 78 4.27 11.13 22.07
CA GLY A 78 4.16 12.02 23.23
C GLY A 78 4.98 11.58 24.46
N ILE A 79 6.00 10.75 24.26
CA ILE A 79 6.82 10.13 25.33
C ILE A 79 8.25 10.69 25.39
N SER A 80 8.47 11.90 24.88
CA SER A 80 9.75 12.61 24.99
C SER A 80 10.23 12.79 26.43
N ASN A 81 9.30 12.83 27.40
CA ASN A 81 9.60 12.93 28.83
C ASN A 81 10.30 11.69 29.42
N LEU A 82 10.30 10.54 28.73
CA LEU A 82 11.00 9.34 29.16
C LEU A 82 12.50 9.36 28.83
N VAL A 83 12.96 10.36 28.06
CA VAL A 83 14.38 10.50 27.72
C VAL A 83 15.19 10.80 28.98
N GLY A 84 16.22 9.99 29.24
CA GLY A 84 17.06 10.07 30.45
C GLY A 84 16.60 9.16 31.59
N THR A 85 15.44 8.49 31.46
CA THR A 85 15.02 7.44 32.39
C THR A 85 15.61 6.08 31.99
N PRO A 86 15.75 5.11 32.93
CA PRO A 86 16.26 3.78 32.61
C PRO A 86 15.34 2.95 31.69
N LEU A 87 14.13 3.45 31.41
CA LEU A 87 13.15 2.81 30.51
C LEU A 87 13.52 2.96 29.03
N LEU A 88 14.40 3.91 28.71
CA LEU A 88 14.93 4.15 27.37
C LEU A 88 16.44 4.00 27.37
N ARG A 89 16.95 3.02 26.63
CA ARG A 89 18.38 2.84 26.45
C ARG A 89 18.84 3.55 25.18
N GLY A 90 19.65 4.59 25.32
CA GLY A 90 20.21 5.31 24.17
C GLY A 90 21.06 4.38 23.30
N TYR A 91 20.82 4.38 21.98
CA TYR A 91 21.59 3.62 21.02
C TYR A 91 21.69 4.35 19.68
N MET A 92 22.92 4.65 19.24
CA MET A 92 23.23 5.40 18.03
C MET A 92 22.46 6.72 17.93
N HIS A 93 21.35 6.75 17.18
CA HIS A 93 20.53 7.94 16.90
C HIS A 93 19.10 7.84 17.46
N GLY A 94 18.83 6.81 18.28
CA GLY A 94 17.51 6.58 18.86
C GLY A 94 17.61 5.91 20.23
N PHE A 95 16.54 5.20 20.58
CA PHE A 95 16.42 4.53 21.87
C PHE A 95 15.87 3.12 21.69
N PHE A 96 16.36 2.19 22.50
CA PHE A 96 15.70 0.91 22.72
C PHE A 96 14.71 1.04 23.87
N MET A 97 13.49 0.57 23.63
CA MET A 97 12.38 0.52 24.57
C MET A 97 11.88 -0.92 24.68
N ASP A 98 11.48 -1.38 25.87
CA ASP A 98 10.79 -2.66 26.02
C ASP A 98 9.53 -2.71 25.13
N ILE A 99 9.37 -3.80 24.37
CA ILE A 99 8.23 -4.02 23.47
C ILE A 99 6.89 -3.87 24.20
N ASN A 100 6.81 -4.31 25.47
CA ASN A 100 5.58 -4.19 26.26
C ASN A 100 5.22 -2.74 26.57
N LEU A 101 6.22 -1.93 26.91
CA LEU A 101 6.05 -0.50 27.15
C LEU A 101 5.65 0.20 25.86
N TYR A 102 6.31 -0.11 24.75
CA TYR A 102 5.99 0.45 23.44
C TYR A 102 4.54 0.17 23.04
N ASN A 103 4.07 -1.06 23.22
CA ASN A 103 2.69 -1.45 22.88
C ASN A 103 1.66 -0.70 23.74
N ARG A 104 1.94 -0.53 25.04
CA ARG A 104 1.06 0.22 25.95
C ARG A 104 1.01 1.71 25.60
N VAL A 105 2.16 2.31 25.30
CA VAL A 105 2.22 3.71 24.84
C VAL A 105 1.46 3.86 23.53
N LYS A 106 1.67 2.95 22.57
CA LYS A 106 0.97 2.98 21.28
C LYS A 106 -0.54 2.88 21.43
N SER A 107 -1.04 2.02 22.34
CA SER A 107 -2.49 1.90 22.59
C SER A 107 -3.09 3.17 23.23
N VAL A 108 -2.31 3.89 24.03
CA VAL A 108 -2.76 5.12 24.69
C VAL A 108 -2.65 6.34 23.75
N ALA A 109 -1.58 6.43 22.98
CA ALA A 109 -1.33 7.55 22.07
C ALA A 109 -2.32 7.57 20.90
N ASN A 110 -2.67 6.39 20.38
CA ASN A 110 -3.56 6.26 19.22
C ASN A 110 -4.82 5.40 19.49
N PRO A 111 -5.75 5.81 20.38
CA PRO A 111 -6.94 5.02 20.66
C PRO A 111 -7.91 4.90 19.46
N PHE A 112 -7.93 5.91 18.59
CA PHE A 112 -8.88 6.01 17.47
C PHE A 112 -8.30 5.59 16.11
N GLU A 113 -7.06 5.10 16.05
CA GLU A 113 -6.39 4.74 14.78
C GLU A 113 -7.23 3.79 13.93
N TYR A 114 -7.88 2.81 14.57
CA TYR A 114 -8.73 1.84 13.90
C TYR A 114 -10.02 2.48 13.36
N GLU A 115 -10.67 3.36 14.12
CA GLU A 115 -11.87 4.07 13.68
C GLU A 115 -11.56 5.06 12.55
N ASP A 116 -10.44 5.77 12.64
CA ASP A 116 -10.00 6.71 11.61
C ASP A 116 -9.61 6.02 10.32
N TYR A 117 -8.98 4.84 10.41
CA TYR A 117 -8.72 3.98 9.26
C TYR A 117 -10.03 3.56 8.58
N GLN A 118 -11.03 3.14 9.36
CA GLN A 118 -12.37 2.80 8.83
C GLN A 118 -13.04 4.00 8.18
N LYS A 119 -13.04 5.18 8.83
CA LYS A 119 -13.60 6.42 8.28
C LYS A 119 -12.93 6.82 6.96
N LYS A 120 -11.60 6.71 6.87
CA LYS A 120 -10.84 6.98 5.63
C LYS A 120 -11.24 6.03 4.51
N LYS A 121 -11.32 4.72 4.78
CA LYS A 121 -11.76 3.72 3.80
C LYS A 121 -13.21 3.93 3.35
N LEU A 122 -14.09 4.32 4.26
CA LEU A 122 -15.48 4.65 3.92
C LEU A 122 -15.55 5.91 3.03
N LYS A 123 -14.78 6.94 3.35
CA LYS A 123 -14.69 8.18 2.57
C LYS A 123 -14.16 7.92 1.16
N GLU A 124 -13.10 7.13 1.03
CA GLU A 124 -12.52 6.70 -0.25
C GLU A 124 -13.58 5.97 -1.11
N ARG A 125 -14.34 5.03 -0.51
CA ARG A 125 -15.44 4.35 -1.20
C ARG A 125 -16.57 5.30 -1.60
N LEU A 126 -16.92 6.27 -0.76
CA LEU A 126 -17.96 7.26 -1.07
C LEU A 126 -17.52 8.16 -2.22
N GLU A 127 -16.25 8.58 -2.22
CA GLU A 127 -15.66 9.42 -3.25
C GLU A 127 -15.57 8.70 -4.58
N ALA A 128 -15.18 7.42 -4.61
CA ALA A 128 -15.23 6.58 -5.81
C ALA A 128 -16.65 6.44 -6.38
N LYS A 129 -17.68 6.38 -5.52
CA LYS A 129 -19.09 6.38 -5.95
C LYS A 129 -19.56 7.76 -6.44
N ARG A 130 -18.98 8.85 -5.93
CA ARG A 130 -19.31 10.22 -6.36
C ARG A 130 -18.64 10.58 -7.68
N SER A 131 -17.36 10.20 -7.87
CA SER A 131 -16.63 10.45 -9.11
C SER A 131 -17.27 9.75 -10.31
N SER A 132 -17.75 8.52 -10.14
CA SER A 132 -18.49 7.81 -11.20
C SER A 132 -19.84 8.43 -11.56
N ARG A 133 -20.45 9.21 -10.65
CA ARG A 133 -21.73 9.90 -10.89
C ARG A 133 -21.59 11.26 -11.58
N ILE A 134 -20.43 11.90 -11.46
CA ILE A 134 -20.21 13.29 -11.92
C ILE A 134 -19.47 13.35 -13.26
N THR A 135 -18.96 12.23 -13.79
CA THR A 135 -18.41 12.22 -15.15
C THR A 135 -19.53 12.57 -16.15
N PRO A 136 -19.46 13.72 -16.86
CA PRO A 136 -20.43 14.03 -17.91
C PRO A 136 -20.33 12.93 -18.96
N ARG A 137 -21.48 12.41 -19.38
CA ARG A 137 -21.51 11.36 -20.40
C ARG A 137 -20.88 11.93 -21.68
N PRO A 138 -20.07 11.16 -22.43
CA PRO A 138 -19.49 11.63 -23.69
C PRO A 138 -20.55 12.07 -24.72
N SER A 139 -21.82 11.71 -24.52
CA SER A 139 -22.99 12.20 -25.28
C SER A 139 -23.34 13.66 -25.03
N ASP A 140 -22.92 14.27 -23.92
CA ASP A 140 -23.25 15.67 -23.57
C ASP A 140 -22.23 16.67 -24.16
N LYS A 141 -21.25 16.20 -24.92
CA LYS A 141 -20.37 17.07 -25.72
C LYS A 141 -21.18 17.61 -26.90
N LYS A 142 -21.79 18.78 -26.72
CA LYS A 142 -22.37 19.55 -27.82
C LYS A 142 -21.31 19.70 -28.92
N PRO A 143 -21.59 19.27 -30.16
CA PRO A 143 -20.69 19.45 -31.28
C PRO A 143 -20.64 20.95 -31.53
N LYS A 144 -19.43 21.47 -31.75
CA LYS A 144 -19.23 22.87 -32.09
C LYS A 144 -19.68 23.10 -33.54
N ALA A 145 -20.99 23.05 -33.78
CA ALA A 145 -21.57 23.45 -35.05
C ALA A 145 -21.53 24.98 -35.13
N ALA A 146 -20.84 25.52 -36.13
CA ALA A 146 -20.76 26.97 -36.36
C ALA A 146 -22.04 27.51 -37.03
N VAL A 147 -22.74 26.65 -37.77
CA VAL A 147 -23.97 26.95 -38.51
C VAL A 147 -25.02 25.88 -38.16
N ASN A 148 -26.30 26.28 -38.06
CA ASN A 148 -27.45 25.39 -37.78
C ASN A 148 -27.32 24.56 -36.48
N ALA A 149 -27.00 25.23 -35.36
CA ALA A 149 -26.86 24.58 -34.06
C ALA A 149 -28.14 23.85 -33.60
N ASP A 150 -29.33 24.38 -33.91
CA ASP A 150 -30.61 23.74 -33.59
C ASP A 150 -30.84 22.44 -34.38
N LEU A 151 -30.47 22.41 -35.68
CA LEU A 151 -30.52 21.17 -36.47
C LEU A 151 -29.60 20.10 -35.88
N ALA A 152 -28.38 20.49 -35.47
CA ALA A 152 -27.41 19.58 -34.85
C ALA A 152 -27.96 19.03 -33.53
N GLU A 153 -28.59 19.86 -32.70
CA GLU A 153 -29.21 19.46 -31.43
C GLU A 153 -30.38 18.48 -31.65
N ARG A 154 -31.28 18.77 -32.62
CA ARG A 154 -32.39 17.88 -33.00
C ARG A 154 -31.88 16.54 -33.54
N LEU A 155 -30.80 16.53 -34.32
CA LEU A 155 -30.19 15.31 -34.84
C LEU A 155 -29.52 14.50 -33.72
N GLN A 156 -28.88 15.13 -32.74
CA GLN A 156 -28.32 14.44 -31.58
C GLN A 156 -29.39 13.83 -30.68
N TYR A 157 -30.49 14.54 -30.45
CA TYR A 157 -31.62 13.99 -29.71
C TYR A 157 -32.19 12.75 -30.41
N LYS A 158 -32.41 12.82 -31.73
CA LYS A 158 -32.89 11.68 -32.52
C LYS A 158 -31.86 10.55 -32.63
N ALA A 159 -30.57 10.86 -32.64
CA ALA A 159 -29.48 9.89 -32.65
C ALA A 159 -29.39 9.04 -31.36
N SER A 160 -29.92 9.54 -30.24
CA SER A 160 -30.01 8.79 -28.99
C SER A 160 -31.08 7.68 -29.03
N ASP A 161 -32.00 7.75 -29.98
CA ASP A 161 -33.06 6.76 -30.19
C ASP A 161 -32.61 5.65 -31.16
N SER A 162 -33.00 4.40 -30.89
CA SER A 162 -32.54 3.20 -31.66
C SER A 162 -33.35 2.96 -32.94
N THR A 163 -34.28 3.86 -33.26
CA THR A 163 -35.14 3.79 -34.44
C THR A 163 -34.35 3.97 -35.74
N LYS A 164 -34.95 3.59 -36.88
CA LYS A 164 -34.33 3.77 -38.22
C LYS A 164 -33.95 5.23 -38.48
N ALA A 165 -34.75 6.17 -37.96
CA ALA A 165 -34.49 7.60 -38.05
C ALA A 165 -33.27 8.02 -37.20
N GLY A 166 -33.08 7.43 -36.01
CA GLY A 166 -31.90 7.70 -35.17
C GLY A 166 -30.60 7.16 -35.74
N LYS A 167 -30.63 6.02 -36.44
CA LYS A 167 -29.49 5.50 -37.20
C LYS A 167 -29.09 6.43 -38.35
N LEU A 168 -30.07 6.96 -39.08
CA LEU A 168 -29.82 7.94 -40.14
C LEU A 168 -29.26 9.25 -39.57
N ALA A 169 -29.80 9.72 -38.44
CA ALA A 169 -29.31 10.93 -37.77
C ALA A 169 -27.86 10.80 -37.28
N ASN A 170 -27.48 9.64 -36.73
CA ASN A 170 -26.09 9.33 -36.40
C ASN A 170 -25.19 9.32 -37.64
N GLN A 171 -25.67 8.78 -38.77
CA GLN A 171 -24.92 8.77 -40.02
C GLN A 171 -24.67 10.19 -40.54
N VAL A 172 -25.68 11.08 -40.52
CA VAL A 172 -25.53 12.48 -40.93
C VAL A 172 -24.55 13.26 -40.03
N LEU A 173 -24.52 12.96 -38.73
CA LEU A 173 -23.64 13.65 -37.78
C LEU A 173 -22.18 13.18 -37.82
N SER A 174 -21.91 11.98 -38.36
CA SER A 174 -20.57 11.35 -38.38
C SER A 174 -19.95 11.26 -39.77
N ASP A 175 -20.73 11.38 -40.84
CA ASP A 175 -20.26 11.32 -42.22
C ASP A 175 -19.71 12.69 -42.67
N ASP A 176 -18.44 12.67 -43.07
CA ASP A 176 -17.67 13.85 -43.48
C ASP A 176 -18.31 14.62 -44.64
N ARG A 177 -19.07 13.93 -45.50
CA ARG A 177 -19.79 14.55 -46.64
C ARG A 177 -20.83 15.58 -46.20
N PHE A 178 -21.37 15.43 -44.98
CA PHE A 178 -22.36 16.33 -44.41
C PHE A 178 -21.75 17.35 -43.44
N GLY A 179 -20.43 17.35 -43.24
CA GLY A 179 -19.73 18.31 -42.38
C GLY A 179 -19.99 19.76 -42.79
N ASN A 180 -20.13 20.02 -44.09
CA ASN A 180 -20.42 21.35 -44.65
C ASN A 180 -21.77 21.93 -44.19
N LEU A 181 -22.74 21.11 -43.77
CA LEU A 181 -24.04 21.59 -43.26
C LEU A 181 -23.92 22.34 -41.93
N PHE A 182 -22.83 22.10 -41.18
CA PHE A 182 -22.60 22.66 -39.85
C PHE A 182 -21.45 23.66 -39.79
N THR A 183 -20.76 23.89 -40.92
CA THR A 183 -19.60 24.78 -41.02
C THR A 183 -19.76 25.90 -42.04
N ASN A 184 -20.45 25.67 -43.17
CA ASN A 184 -20.60 26.68 -44.22
C ASN A 184 -21.88 27.53 -44.00
N PRO A 185 -21.78 28.87 -43.93
CA PRO A 185 -22.93 29.78 -43.75
C PRO A 185 -23.97 29.71 -44.87
N ASP A 186 -23.60 29.27 -46.08
CA ASP A 186 -24.55 29.14 -47.21
C ASP A 186 -25.67 28.13 -46.93
N PHE A 187 -25.44 27.20 -46.00
CA PHE A 187 -26.44 26.20 -45.61
C PHE A 187 -27.30 26.66 -44.41
N HIS A 188 -27.21 27.92 -43.98
CA HIS A 188 -28.00 28.40 -42.86
C HIS A 188 -29.50 28.26 -43.11
N ILE A 189 -30.21 27.63 -42.16
CA ILE A 189 -31.66 27.46 -42.23
C ILE A 189 -32.32 28.71 -41.64
N ASN A 190 -32.92 29.51 -42.51
CA ASN A 190 -33.77 30.63 -42.11
C ASN A 190 -35.21 30.13 -41.89
N GLU A 191 -35.69 30.18 -40.65
CA GLU A 191 -37.07 29.79 -40.33
C GLU A 191 -38.11 30.81 -40.82
N GLU A 192 -37.67 32.03 -41.16
CA GLU A 192 -38.54 33.11 -41.61
C GLU A 192 -38.85 33.09 -43.12
N ASP A 193 -38.08 32.35 -43.91
CA ASP A 193 -38.27 32.25 -45.37
C ASP A 193 -39.58 31.53 -45.71
N ASP A 194 -40.31 32.05 -46.70
CA ASP A 194 -41.64 31.54 -47.11
C ASP A 194 -41.59 30.07 -47.55
N ASP A 195 -40.51 29.67 -48.22
CA ASP A 195 -40.28 28.29 -48.67
C ASP A 195 -40.12 27.31 -47.50
N PHE A 196 -39.52 27.76 -46.39
CA PHE A 196 -39.36 26.94 -45.19
C PHE A 196 -40.70 26.73 -44.48
N LYS A 197 -41.49 27.80 -44.35
CA LYS A 197 -42.83 27.80 -43.74
C LYS A 197 -43.82 26.94 -44.54
N LEU A 198 -43.76 26.97 -45.88
CA LEU A 198 -44.63 26.15 -46.73
C LEU A 198 -44.36 24.65 -46.58
N ARG A 199 -43.11 24.26 -46.33
CA ARG A 199 -42.70 22.85 -46.19
C ARG A 199 -42.83 22.32 -44.76
N ASN A 200 -42.86 23.20 -43.77
CA ASN A 200 -43.03 22.87 -42.36
C ASN A 200 -44.25 23.64 -41.79
N PRO A 201 -45.48 23.25 -42.18
CA PRO A 201 -46.71 23.88 -41.69
C PRO A 201 -46.99 23.62 -40.20
#